data_AF-A0A219ABD7-F1
#
_entry.id   AF-A0A219ABD7-F1
#
_cell.length_a   1.000
_cell.length_b   1.000
_cell.length_c   1.000
_cell.angle_alpha   90.00
_cell.angle_beta   90.00
_cell.angle_gamma   90.00
#
_symmetry.space_group_name_H-M   'P 1'
#
loop_
_entity.id
_entity.type
_entity.pdbx_description
1 polymer ?
#
loop_
_entity_poly.entity_id
_entity_poly.type
_entity_poly.pdbx_seq_one_letter_code
_entity_poly.pdbx_strand_id
1 'polypeptide(L)'
;MKIRLLNIIILFLMLVTIFGCKKSNSEENRELNQIIFAIVQRENKFNTSAIYINDSLKQLKVYIPSKEEIEQKIPPPPPGKTTSILRLLDFRKNYTSEDSILVLKQNNYALKKIKIDNEINSDLKISNPKNKNERNLSFSTPIYFTGNFVYIEVGYYDYGFSRGTAYLLKKENGKWKIWDEEALWIT
;
A
#
# COMPACT_ATOMS: atom_id res chain seq x y z
N MET A 1 -2.97 22.52 -49.62
CA MET A 1 -2.14 21.42 -49.06
C MET A 1 -1.90 21.52 -47.55
N LYS A 2 -1.66 22.71 -46.98
CA LYS A 2 -1.40 22.91 -45.53
C LYS A 2 -2.51 22.44 -44.57
N ILE A 3 -3.79 22.60 -44.96
CA ILE A 3 -4.95 22.22 -44.12
C ILE A 3 -5.03 20.70 -43.87
N ARG A 4 -4.64 19.87 -44.86
CA ARG A 4 -4.65 18.41 -44.73
C ARG A 4 -3.56 17.91 -43.78
N LEU A 5 -2.41 18.59 -43.74
CA LEU A 5 -1.31 18.25 -42.84
C LEU A 5 -1.64 18.59 -41.38
N LEU A 6 -2.29 19.74 -41.13
CA LEU A 6 -2.72 20.16 -39.81
C LEU A 6 -3.76 19.18 -39.20
N ASN A 7 -4.71 18.72 -40.01
CA ASN A 7 -5.71 17.74 -39.57
C ASN A 7 -5.10 16.36 -39.24
N ILE A 8 -4.07 15.93 -39.98
CA ILE A 8 -3.33 14.68 -39.68
C ILE A 8 -2.54 14.80 -38.37
N ILE A 9 -1.91 15.96 -38.13
CA ILE A 9 -1.17 16.21 -36.88
C ILE A 9 -2.11 16.23 -35.68
N ILE A 10 -3.29 16.86 -35.80
CA ILE A 10 -4.32 16.89 -34.74
C ILE A 10 -4.86 15.48 -34.46
N LEU A 11 -5.09 14.67 -35.49
CA LEU A 11 -5.55 13.28 -35.34
C LEU A 11 -4.48 12.42 -34.65
N PHE A 12 -3.20 12.62 -34.99
CA PHE A 12 -2.07 11.94 -34.37
C PHE A 12 -1.88 12.37 -32.91
N LEU A 13 -2.03 13.66 -32.60
CA LEU A 13 -1.98 14.17 -31.23
C LEU A 13 -3.11 13.60 -30.38
N MET A 14 -4.33 13.48 -30.92
CA MET A 14 -5.45 12.84 -30.22
C MET A 14 -5.16 11.35 -29.96
N LEU A 15 -4.60 10.62 -30.94
CA LEU A 15 -4.29 9.19 -30.77
C LEU A 15 -3.24 8.94 -29.67
N VAL A 16 -2.25 9.83 -29.55
CA VAL A 16 -1.18 9.73 -28.52
C VAL A 16 -1.74 9.99 -27.11
N THR A 17 -2.80 10.80 -26.97
CA THR A 17 -3.39 11.11 -25.64
C THR A 17 -4.25 9.99 -25.04
N ILE A 18 -4.58 8.92 -25.79
CA ILE A 18 -5.48 7.85 -25.32
C ILE A 18 -4.70 6.72 -24.62
N PHE A 19 -3.38 6.64 -24.79
CA PHE A 19 -2.53 5.64 -24.12
C PHE A 19 -2.03 6.10 -22.73
N GLY A 20 -2.93 6.68 -21.92
CA GLY A 20 -2.75 6.72 -20.48
C GLY A 20 -2.84 5.30 -19.94
N CYS A 21 -1.75 4.54 -20.01
CA CYS A 21 -1.69 3.15 -19.59
C CYS A 21 -1.95 3.04 -18.09
N LYS A 22 -3.21 2.84 -17.69
CA LYS A 22 -3.53 2.40 -16.34
C LYS A 22 -2.97 0.99 -16.19
N LYS A 23 -2.21 0.74 -15.12
CA LYS A 23 -1.79 -0.62 -14.77
C LYS A 23 -2.99 -1.53 -14.75
N SER A 24 -2.85 -2.72 -15.32
CA SER A 24 -3.92 -3.70 -15.26
C SER A 24 -4.09 -4.20 -13.83
N ASN A 25 -5.29 -4.66 -13.46
CA ASN A 25 -5.52 -5.28 -12.15
C ASN A 25 -4.60 -6.49 -11.91
N SER A 26 -4.14 -7.16 -12.98
CA SER A 26 -3.19 -8.27 -12.89
C SER A 26 -1.80 -7.80 -12.45
N GLU A 27 -1.28 -6.75 -13.10
CA GLU A 27 0.00 -6.14 -12.75
C GLU A 27 -0.02 -5.59 -11.32
N GLU A 28 -1.09 -4.90 -10.93
CA GLU A 28 -1.22 -4.36 -9.58
C GLU A 28 -1.32 -5.48 -8.53
N ASN A 29 -2.00 -6.59 -8.85
CA ASN A 29 -2.04 -7.74 -7.96
C ASN A 29 -0.67 -8.40 -7.81
N ARG A 30 0.09 -8.51 -8.90
CA ARG A 30 1.47 -9.04 -8.86
C ARG A 30 2.37 -8.13 -8.04
N GLU A 31 2.28 -6.82 -8.23
CA GLU A 31 3.02 -5.82 -7.45
C GLU A 31 2.71 -5.93 -5.95
N LEU A 32 1.42 -6.00 -5.60
CA LEU A 32 0.98 -6.19 -4.22
C LEU A 32 1.52 -7.50 -3.60
N ASN A 33 1.55 -8.59 -4.37
CA ASN A 33 2.14 -9.86 -3.92
C ASN A 33 3.64 -9.71 -3.60
N GLN A 34 4.40 -8.93 -4.38
CA GLN A 34 5.81 -8.68 -4.09
C GLN A 34 6.01 -7.85 -2.82
N ILE A 35 5.14 -6.87 -2.55
CA ILE A 35 5.15 -6.09 -1.31
C ILE A 35 4.85 -6.99 -0.11
N ILE A 36 3.78 -7.79 -0.21
CA ILE A 36 3.37 -8.75 0.83
C ILE A 36 4.49 -9.74 1.11
N PHE A 37 5.15 -10.27 0.07
CA PHE A 37 6.27 -11.19 0.23
C PHE A 37 7.37 -10.61 1.12
N ALA A 38 7.79 -9.37 0.86
CA ALA A 38 8.84 -8.72 1.65
C ALA A 38 8.46 -8.57 3.13
N ILE A 39 7.20 -8.23 3.40
CA ILE A 39 6.66 -8.09 4.77
C ILE A 39 6.57 -9.45 5.45
N VAL A 40 6.05 -10.46 4.76
CA VAL A 40 5.92 -11.83 5.28
C VAL A 40 7.28 -12.38 5.65
N GLN A 41 8.30 -12.19 4.81
CA GLN A 41 9.67 -12.60 5.13
C GLN A 41 10.23 -11.88 6.37
N ARG A 42 9.94 -10.59 6.51
CA ARG A 42 10.32 -9.81 7.70
C ARG A 42 9.65 -10.35 8.96
N GLU A 43 8.35 -10.58 8.88
CA GLU A 43 7.50 -11.08 9.95
C GLU A 43 7.83 -12.53 10.33
N ASN A 44 8.21 -13.37 9.37
CA ASN A 44 8.52 -14.79 9.62
C ASN A 44 9.98 -15.05 9.97
N LYS A 45 10.84 -14.04 10.05
CA LYS A 45 12.29 -14.21 10.24
C LYS A 45 12.67 -15.15 11.39
N PHE A 46 11.83 -15.25 12.43
CA PHE A 46 12.07 -16.06 13.62
C PHE A 46 10.99 -17.12 13.89
N ASN A 47 10.09 -17.38 12.94
CA ASN A 47 8.99 -18.32 13.14
C ASN A 47 8.89 -19.26 11.92
N THR A 48 8.65 -20.55 12.17
CA THR A 48 8.53 -21.58 11.14
C THR A 48 7.07 -21.97 10.86
N SER A 49 6.13 -21.39 11.60
CA SER A 49 4.70 -21.65 11.44
C SER A 49 4.19 -21.11 10.11
N ALA A 50 3.15 -21.76 9.57
CA ALA A 50 2.43 -21.25 8.41
C ALA A 50 1.87 -19.85 8.70
N ILE A 51 2.00 -18.94 7.73
CA ILE A 51 1.41 -17.61 7.82
C ILE A 51 0.11 -17.58 7.04
N TYR A 52 -0.95 -17.20 7.74
CA TYR A 52 -2.24 -16.96 7.16
C TYR A 52 -2.45 -15.47 6.92
N ILE A 53 -3.14 -15.13 5.84
CA ILE A 53 -3.50 -13.75 5.52
C ILE A 53 -5.01 -13.60 5.40
N ASN A 54 -5.52 -12.47 5.87
CA ASN A 54 -6.85 -12.01 5.52
C ASN A 54 -6.82 -11.50 4.08
N ASP A 55 -7.64 -12.09 3.21
CA ASP A 55 -7.67 -11.75 1.78
C ASP A 55 -8.24 -10.34 1.52
N SER A 56 -8.91 -9.73 2.49
CA SER A 56 -9.56 -8.44 2.35
C SER A 56 -8.61 -7.30 2.66
N LEU A 57 -8.44 -6.39 1.70
CA LEU A 57 -7.61 -5.19 1.89
C LEU A 57 -8.39 -4.13 2.68
N LYS A 58 -7.80 -3.66 3.77
CA LYS A 58 -8.31 -2.51 4.51
C LYS A 58 -8.00 -1.24 3.72
N GLN A 59 -9.02 -0.58 3.18
CA GLN A 59 -8.81 0.70 2.49
C GLN A 59 -8.25 1.72 3.48
N LEU A 60 -7.01 2.14 3.24
CA LEU A 60 -6.39 3.22 3.99
C LEU A 60 -6.78 4.54 3.32
N LYS A 61 -7.45 5.41 4.05
CA LYS A 61 -7.82 6.75 3.58
C LYS A 61 -6.82 7.76 4.09
N VAL A 62 -6.31 8.60 3.19
CA VAL A 62 -5.43 9.69 3.59
C VAL A 62 -6.26 10.95 3.79
N TYR A 63 -6.06 11.63 4.93
CA TYR A 63 -6.72 12.89 5.20
C TYR A 63 -5.70 14.00 5.49
N ILE A 64 -6.17 15.24 5.35
CA ILE A 64 -5.44 16.43 5.76
C ILE A 64 -5.89 16.75 7.19
N PRO A 65 -4.97 16.78 8.17
CA PRO A 65 -5.35 17.04 9.55
C PRO A 65 -5.84 18.48 9.74
N SER A 66 -6.76 18.69 10.68
CA SER A 66 -7.22 20.05 11.02
C SER A 66 -6.15 20.80 11.80
N LYS A 67 -6.30 22.12 11.90
CA LYS A 67 -5.40 22.94 12.72
C LYS A 67 -5.38 22.49 14.18
N GLU A 68 -6.54 22.13 14.73
CA GLU A 68 -6.68 21.66 16.10
C GLU A 68 -5.96 20.33 16.33
N GLU A 69 -5.97 19.43 15.35
CA GLU A 69 -5.24 18.16 15.43
C GLU A 69 -3.72 18.39 15.35
N ILE A 70 -3.27 19.27 14.46
CA ILE A 70 -1.85 19.68 14.36
C ILE A 70 -1.37 20.32 15.66
N GLU A 71 -2.20 21.16 16.27
CA GLU A 71 -1.96 21.79 17.57
C GLU A 71 -2.21 20.85 18.76
N GLN A 72 -2.52 19.56 18.52
CA GLN A 72 -2.75 18.53 19.53
C GLN A 72 -3.89 18.84 20.52
N LYS A 73 -4.82 19.71 20.13
CA LYS A 73 -6.03 20.04 20.91
C LYS A 73 -7.06 18.91 20.84
N ILE A 74 -7.02 18.13 19.77
CA ILE A 74 -7.81 16.92 19.59
C ILE A 74 -6.87 15.76 19.21
N PRO A 75 -7.16 14.53 19.64
CA PRO A 75 -6.39 13.38 19.21
C PRO A 75 -6.65 13.07 17.72
N PRO A 76 -5.67 12.48 17.02
CA PRO A 76 -5.90 11.99 15.67
C PRO A 76 -6.94 10.84 15.67
N PRO A 77 -7.64 10.62 14.55
CA PRO A 77 -8.45 9.44 14.31
C PRO A 77 -7.70 8.13 14.62
N PRO A 78 -8.41 7.08 15.08
CA PRO A 78 -7.80 5.78 15.32
C PRO A 78 -7.08 5.23 14.06
N PRO A 79 -5.93 4.56 14.25
CA PRO A 79 -5.15 3.98 13.15
C PRO A 79 -5.89 2.80 12.47
N GLY A 80 -5.42 2.39 11.29
CA GLY A 80 -5.91 1.19 10.58
C GLY A 80 -7.05 1.40 9.57
N LYS A 81 -7.63 2.60 9.52
CA LYS A 81 -8.60 3.01 8.46
C LYS A 81 -8.22 4.33 7.80
N THR A 82 -7.62 5.22 8.57
CA THR A 82 -7.22 6.55 8.14
C THR A 82 -5.81 6.84 8.62
N THR A 83 -5.06 7.60 7.84
CA THR A 83 -3.76 8.14 8.25
C THR A 83 -3.63 9.58 7.77
N SER A 84 -2.95 10.44 8.53
CA SER A 84 -2.75 11.83 8.10
C SER A 84 -1.67 11.90 7.05
N ILE A 85 -1.80 12.84 6.12
CA ILE A 85 -0.74 13.12 5.14
C ILE A 85 0.56 13.53 5.83
N LEU A 86 0.49 14.29 6.94
CA LEU A 86 1.68 14.72 7.66
C LEU A 86 2.47 13.50 8.16
N ARG A 87 1.80 12.56 8.81
CA ARG A 87 2.43 11.32 9.29
C ARG A 87 3.09 10.52 8.15
N LEU A 88 2.41 10.41 7.01
CA LEU A 88 2.95 9.71 5.83
C LEU A 88 4.22 10.37 5.27
N LEU A 89 4.21 11.70 5.15
CA LEU A 89 5.33 12.46 4.63
C LEU A 89 6.52 12.45 5.62
N ASP A 90 6.25 12.62 6.90
CA ASP A 90 7.26 12.54 7.96
C ASP A 90 7.91 11.15 8.01
N PHE A 91 7.12 10.08 7.87
CA PHE A 91 7.65 8.72 7.85
C PHE A 91 8.50 8.43 6.61
N ARG A 92 8.22 9.06 5.47
CA ARG A 92 9.10 9.01 4.29
C ARG A 92 10.47 9.67 4.55
N LYS A 93 10.57 10.62 5.49
CA LYS A 93 11.74 11.44 5.87
C LYS A 93 12.25 12.39 4.78
N ASN A 94 12.44 11.90 3.55
CA ASN A 94 12.91 12.68 2.40
C ASN A 94 11.79 12.88 1.39
N TYR A 95 10.66 13.42 1.84
CA TYR A 95 9.50 13.62 0.96
C TYR A 95 9.74 14.75 -0.06
N THR A 96 9.07 14.71 -1.21
CA THR A 96 9.08 15.81 -2.18
C THR A 96 7.69 16.43 -2.26
N SER A 97 7.57 17.61 -2.87
CA SER A 97 6.26 18.22 -3.13
C SER A 97 5.36 17.35 -4.03
N GLU A 98 5.95 16.56 -4.93
CA GLU A 98 5.22 15.61 -5.78
C GLU A 98 4.56 14.50 -4.94
N ASP A 99 5.21 14.07 -3.87
CA ASP A 99 4.68 13.05 -2.96
C ASP A 99 3.40 13.52 -2.27
N SER A 100 3.33 14.79 -1.87
CA SER A 100 2.12 15.34 -1.25
C SER A 100 0.92 15.20 -2.20
N ILE A 101 1.12 15.49 -3.49
CA ILE A 101 0.06 15.39 -4.50
C ILE A 101 -0.26 13.92 -4.81
N LEU A 102 0.78 13.08 -4.94
CA LEU A 102 0.64 11.67 -5.27
C LEU A 102 -0.14 10.92 -4.19
N VAL A 103 0.19 11.15 -2.92
CA VAL A 103 -0.47 10.53 -1.76
C VAL A 103 -1.96 10.88 -1.72
N LEU A 104 -2.33 12.15 -1.88
CA LEU A 104 -3.74 12.58 -1.84
C LEU A 104 -4.59 12.03 -2.99
N LYS A 105 -3.97 11.72 -4.14
CA LYS A 105 -4.69 11.15 -5.30
C LYS A 105 -5.03 9.66 -5.14
N GLN A 106 -4.46 8.97 -4.16
CA GLN A 106 -4.58 7.51 -3.98
C GLN A 106 -5.73 7.08 -3.05
N ASN A 107 -6.74 7.93 -2.88
CA ASN A 107 -7.89 7.65 -2.01
C ASN A 107 -8.75 6.44 -2.45
N ASN A 108 -8.57 5.95 -3.68
CA ASN A 108 -9.22 4.76 -4.18
C ASN A 108 -8.16 3.80 -4.72
N TYR A 109 -8.10 2.59 -4.16
CA TYR A 109 -7.25 1.52 -4.67
C TYR A 109 -8.06 0.56 -5.55
N ALA A 110 -7.45 0.06 -6.63
CA ALA A 110 -8.15 -0.76 -7.62
C ALA A 110 -8.55 -2.14 -7.07
N LEU A 111 -7.77 -2.69 -6.15
CA LEU A 111 -8.01 -4.01 -5.58
C LEU A 111 -8.73 -3.89 -4.24
N LYS A 112 -9.78 -4.68 -4.06
CA LYS A 112 -10.46 -4.84 -2.76
C LYS A 112 -9.98 -6.07 -1.99
N LYS A 113 -9.39 -7.03 -2.72
CA LYS A 113 -8.92 -8.30 -2.20
C LYS A 113 -7.56 -8.65 -2.77
N ILE A 114 -6.75 -9.32 -1.96
CA ILE A 114 -5.49 -9.95 -2.34
C ILE A 114 -5.84 -11.25 -3.06
N LYS A 115 -5.37 -11.41 -4.31
CA LYS A 115 -5.31 -12.72 -4.95
C LYS A 115 -3.88 -13.23 -4.82
N ILE A 116 -3.68 -14.27 -4.03
CA ILE A 116 -2.33 -14.83 -3.83
C ILE A 116 -1.78 -15.30 -5.17
N ASP A 117 -0.60 -14.78 -5.52
CA ASP A 117 0.22 -15.28 -6.62
C ASP A 117 1.16 -16.33 -6.04
N ASN A 118 0.85 -17.61 -6.26
CA ASN A 118 1.62 -18.73 -5.72
C ASN A 118 3.04 -18.82 -6.29
N GLU A 119 3.34 -18.14 -7.41
CA GLU A 119 4.72 -18.04 -7.92
C GLU A 119 5.59 -17.15 -7.04
N ILE A 120 4.97 -16.18 -6.33
CA ILE A 120 5.66 -15.21 -5.48
C ILE A 120 5.53 -15.61 -4.00
N ASN A 121 4.35 -16.07 -3.60
CA ASN A 121 3.97 -16.33 -2.22
C ASN A 121 3.49 -17.78 -2.03
N SER A 122 4.35 -18.76 -2.31
CA SER A 122 4.01 -20.19 -2.25
C SER A 122 3.49 -20.67 -0.89
N ASP A 123 3.97 -20.04 0.19
CA ASP A 123 3.73 -20.50 1.55
C ASP A 123 2.57 -19.78 2.24
N LEU A 124 1.98 -18.77 1.58
CA LEU A 124 0.86 -18.02 2.13
C LEU A 124 -0.44 -18.78 1.95
N LYS A 125 -1.22 -18.81 3.03
CA LYS A 125 -2.58 -19.36 3.03
C LYS A 125 -3.59 -18.26 3.35
N ILE A 126 -4.78 -18.37 2.80
CA ILE A 126 -5.89 -17.48 3.19
C ILE A 126 -6.45 -17.98 4.52
N SER A 127 -6.58 -17.08 5.50
CA SER A 127 -7.13 -17.35 6.81
C SER A 127 -8.58 -17.80 6.70
N ASN A 128 -8.97 -18.84 7.45
CA ASN A 128 -10.38 -19.12 7.66
C ASN A 128 -10.88 -18.20 8.79
N PRO A 129 -11.87 -17.32 8.56
CA PRO A 129 -12.36 -16.39 9.60
C PRO A 129 -12.91 -17.10 10.85
N LYS A 130 -13.17 -18.40 10.78
CA LYS A 130 -13.59 -19.23 11.93
C LYS A 130 -12.43 -19.71 12.81
N ASN A 131 -11.18 -19.64 12.35
CA ASN A 131 -10.03 -20.16 13.09
C ASN A 131 -9.28 -19.03 13.81
N LYS A 132 -9.62 -18.83 15.09
CA LYS A 132 -9.00 -17.79 15.94
C LYS A 132 -7.63 -18.19 16.51
N ASN A 133 -7.18 -19.41 16.21
CA ASN A 133 -5.97 -20.01 16.75
C ASN A 133 -4.81 -19.97 15.74
N GLU A 134 -4.91 -19.13 14.72
CA GLU A 134 -3.87 -19.01 13.69
C GLU A 134 -3.26 -17.61 13.73
N ARG A 135 -1.94 -17.57 13.50
CA ARG A 135 -1.23 -16.33 13.24
C ARG A 135 -1.71 -15.77 11.91
N ASN A 136 -2.30 -14.58 11.96
CA ASN A 136 -2.96 -13.95 10.83
C ASN A 136 -2.40 -12.55 10.57
N LEU A 137 -2.08 -12.28 9.30
CA LEU A 137 -1.74 -10.94 8.82
C LEU A 137 -2.92 -10.33 8.08
N SER A 138 -3.16 -9.05 8.29
CA SER A 138 -4.12 -8.24 7.54
C SER A 138 -3.41 -7.04 6.97
N PHE A 139 -3.72 -6.69 5.72
CA PHE A 139 -2.99 -5.65 5.00
C PHE A 139 -3.92 -4.48 4.68
N SER A 140 -3.40 -3.27 4.77
CA SER A 140 -4.04 -2.10 4.17
C SER A 140 -3.78 -2.04 2.66
N THR A 141 -4.49 -1.14 1.99
CA THR A 141 -4.10 -0.73 0.63
C THR A 141 -2.74 -0.01 0.69
N PRO A 142 -1.84 -0.25 -0.27
CA PRO A 142 -0.56 0.46 -0.35
C PRO A 142 -0.76 1.93 -0.72
N ILE A 143 0.13 2.79 -0.23
CA ILE A 143 0.23 4.20 -0.61
C ILE A 143 1.61 4.42 -1.22
N TYR A 144 1.65 4.70 -2.51
CA TYR A 144 2.90 4.90 -3.25
C TYR A 144 3.40 6.33 -3.14
N PHE A 145 4.72 6.45 -3.12
CA PHE A 145 5.49 7.69 -3.08
C PHE A 145 6.37 7.76 -4.33
N THR A 146 6.97 8.93 -4.59
CA THR A 146 7.98 9.02 -5.65
C THR A 146 9.23 8.23 -5.26
N GLY A 147 10.12 7.96 -6.22
CA GLY A 147 11.38 7.23 -5.93
C GLY A 147 11.18 5.74 -5.59
N ASN A 148 10.07 5.14 -6.04
CA ASN A 148 9.71 3.75 -5.79
C ASN A 148 9.61 3.38 -4.31
N PHE A 149 8.95 4.24 -3.54
CA PHE A 149 8.60 3.95 -2.15
C PHE A 149 7.12 3.59 -2.02
N VAL A 150 6.79 2.74 -1.05
CA VAL A 150 5.41 2.38 -0.72
C VAL A 150 5.24 2.24 0.78
N TYR A 151 4.17 2.83 1.29
CA TYR A 151 3.71 2.65 2.66
C TYR A 151 2.56 1.67 2.73
N ILE A 152 2.52 0.85 3.77
CA ILE A 152 1.42 -0.07 4.03
C ILE A 152 1.31 -0.35 5.53
N GLU A 153 0.08 -0.44 6.03
CA GLU A 153 -0.18 -0.85 7.41
C GLU A 153 -0.53 -2.33 7.46
N VAL A 154 0.04 -3.03 8.43
CA VAL A 154 -0.11 -4.47 8.61
C VAL A 154 -0.62 -4.70 10.03
N GLY A 155 -1.77 -5.37 10.13
CA GLY A 155 -2.28 -5.88 11.40
C GLY A 155 -1.87 -7.33 11.56
N TYR A 156 -1.20 -7.64 12.66
CA TYR A 156 -0.84 -8.97 13.10
C TYR A 156 -1.80 -9.40 14.21
N TYR A 157 -2.29 -10.64 14.15
CA TYR A 157 -3.10 -11.26 15.20
C TYR A 157 -2.59 -12.66 15.50
N ASP A 158 -2.45 -13.00 16.77
CA ASP A 158 -1.97 -14.30 17.24
C ASP A 158 -2.51 -14.61 18.65
N TYR A 159 -3.34 -15.65 18.79
CA TYR A 159 -3.91 -16.12 20.07
C TYR A 159 -4.40 -15.02 21.04
N GLY A 160 -5.13 -14.02 20.52
CA GLY A 160 -5.70 -12.94 21.34
C GLY A 160 -4.78 -11.73 21.53
N PHE A 161 -3.52 -11.81 21.11
CA PHE A 161 -2.63 -10.66 20.96
C PHE A 161 -2.79 -10.07 19.57
N SER A 162 -2.88 -8.74 19.49
CA SER A 162 -2.96 -8.04 18.22
C SER A 162 -1.98 -6.86 18.19
N ARG A 163 -1.31 -6.63 17.07
CA ARG A 163 -0.49 -5.42 16.87
C ARG A 163 -0.63 -4.86 15.46
N GLY A 164 -0.43 -3.56 15.33
CA GLY A 164 -0.30 -2.87 14.07
C GLY A 164 1.12 -2.42 13.83
N THR A 165 1.61 -2.59 12.61
CA THR A 165 2.92 -2.10 12.18
C THR A 165 2.77 -1.41 10.83
N ALA A 166 3.29 -0.19 10.71
CA ALA A 166 3.47 0.47 9.44
C ALA A 166 4.82 0.09 8.85
N TYR A 167 4.82 -0.21 7.56
CA TYR A 167 6.03 -0.48 6.80
C TYR A 167 6.18 0.55 5.71
N LEU A 168 7.38 1.10 5.60
CA LEU A 168 7.85 1.79 4.42
C LEU A 168 8.78 0.85 3.66
N LEU A 169 8.47 0.57 2.41
CA LEU A 169 9.29 -0.26 1.53
C LEU A 169 9.84 0.57 0.38
N LYS A 170 10.99 0.15 -0.14
CA LYS A 170 11.62 0.72 -1.32
C LYS A 170 11.87 -0.36 -2.36
N LYS A 171 11.59 -0.07 -3.63
CA LYS A 171 11.89 -0.99 -4.74
C LYS A 171 13.33 -0.77 -5.20
N GLU A 172 14.13 -1.82 -5.09
CA GLU A 172 15.53 -1.84 -5.52
C GLU A 172 15.78 -3.08 -6.36
N ASN A 173 16.32 -2.92 -7.56
CA ASN A 173 16.58 -4.00 -8.50
C ASN A 173 15.34 -4.89 -8.74
N GLY A 174 14.17 -4.25 -8.87
CA GLY A 174 12.89 -4.93 -9.10
C GLY A 174 12.28 -5.62 -7.88
N LYS A 175 12.92 -5.57 -6.70
CA LYS A 175 12.44 -6.21 -5.47
C LYS A 175 12.10 -5.17 -4.41
N TRP A 176 10.99 -5.38 -3.71
CA TRP A 176 10.64 -4.58 -2.54
C TRP A 176 11.44 -5.04 -1.33
N LYS A 177 11.97 -4.07 -0.57
CA LYS A 177 12.67 -4.31 0.69
C LYS A 177 12.11 -3.38 1.76
N ILE A 178 12.07 -3.85 3.00
CA ILE A 178 11.72 -3.02 4.15
C ILE A 178 12.81 -1.95 4.30
N TRP A 179 12.38 -0.68 4.25
CA TRP A 179 13.23 0.49 4.44
C TRP A 179 13.10 1.03 5.86
N ASP A 180 11.87 1.08 6.38
CA ASP A 180 11.57 1.51 7.75
C ASP A 180 10.31 0.81 8.27
N GLU A 181 10.17 0.73 9.59
CA GLU A 181 9.00 0.16 10.26
C GLU A 181 8.65 0.93 11.55
N GLU A 182 7.35 1.11 11.81
CA GLU A 182 6.86 1.84 12.98
C GLU A 182 5.70 1.06 13.63
N ALA A 183 5.74 0.92 14.96
CA ALA A 183 4.61 0.35 15.70
C ALA A 183 3.43 1.31 15.75
N LEU A 184 2.22 0.83 15.43
CA LEU A 184 1.01 1.65 15.38
C LEU A 184 0.16 1.52 16.65
N TRP A 185 -0.05 0.29 17.07
CA TRP A 185 -0.93 -0.06 18.18
C TRP A 185 -0.63 -1.48 18.63
N ILE A 186 -0.97 -1.77 19.88
CA ILE A 186 -0.94 -3.10 20.49
C ILE A 186 -2.26 -3.26 21.24
N THR A 187 -2.88 -4.44 21.15
CA THR A 187 -4.16 -4.75 21.81
C THR A 187 -4.11 -6.15 22.40
#